data_AF-A0A941N321-F1
#
_entry.id   AF-A0A941N321-F1
#
_cell.length_a   1.000
_cell.length_b   1.000
_cell.length_c   1.000
_cell.angle_alpha   90.00
_cell.angle_beta   90.00
_cell.angle_gamma   90.00
#
_symmetry.space_group_name_H-M   'P 1'
#
loop_
_entity.id
_entity.type
_entity.pdbx_description
1 polymer ?
#
loop_
_entity_poly.entity_id
_entity_poly.type
_entity_poly.pdbx_seq_one_letter_code
_entity_poly.pdbx_strand_id
1 'polypeptide(L)'
;MLTCFMLTGCRRTYNTTAVYQAPQAGFEAVVTAAGSFSTDYDLNPIPTGQATLTPLDDRQLPTITLEFPGNETVHYQIDSSPPATLPWGSLNSQSSLQQILEQAGYQNLIAGEIAEITMAIEGVTYGPKGTLGPGKGNFITAVSVVNH
;
A
#
# COMPACT_ATOMS: atom_id res chain seq x y z
N MET A 1 -28.44 3.69 20.20
CA MET A 1 -29.72 3.98 19.52
C MET A 1 -29.44 3.92 18.02
N LEU A 2 -29.97 2.91 17.34
CA LEU A 2 -29.74 2.65 15.92
C LEU A 2 -30.87 3.31 15.14
N THR A 3 -30.58 4.39 14.42
CA THR A 3 -31.57 5.03 13.53
C THR A 3 -31.08 4.87 12.10
N CYS A 4 -31.42 3.70 11.53
CA CYS A 4 -31.26 3.44 10.12
C CYS A 4 -32.55 3.90 9.42
N PHE A 5 -32.52 5.06 8.77
CA PHE A 5 -33.63 5.56 7.97
C PHE A 5 -33.41 5.09 6.52
N MET A 6 -34.41 4.38 5.98
CA MET A 6 -34.45 3.89 4.61
C MET A 6 -34.37 5.07 3.62
N LEU A 7 -33.60 4.88 2.53
CA LEU A 7 -33.38 5.71 1.33
C LEU A 7 -31.94 6.29 1.25
N THR A 8 -31.17 5.81 0.28
CA THR A 8 -29.79 6.18 -0.12
C THR A 8 -28.63 5.78 0.82
N GLY A 9 -28.04 4.62 0.53
CA GLY A 9 -26.62 4.26 0.72
C GLY A 9 -25.98 4.58 2.08
N CYS A 10 -26.09 3.66 3.04
CA CYS A 10 -25.22 3.71 4.21
C CYS A 10 -23.75 3.68 3.75
N ARG A 11 -22.96 4.65 4.21
CA ARG A 11 -21.51 4.71 3.92
C ARG A 11 -20.73 4.33 5.16
N ARG A 12 -19.72 3.48 4.99
CA ARG A 12 -18.71 3.21 6.01
C ARG A 12 -17.49 4.06 5.71
N THR A 13 -17.10 4.90 6.66
CA THR A 13 -15.78 5.54 6.65
C THR A 13 -14.74 4.58 7.19
N TYR A 14 -13.51 4.70 6.72
CA TYR A 14 -12.39 3.94 7.27
C TYR A 14 -11.12 4.78 7.29
N ASN A 15 -10.25 4.46 8.24
CA ASN A 15 -8.85 4.84 8.22
C ASN A 15 -8.01 3.62 8.62
N THR A 16 -7.09 3.25 7.75
CA THR A 16 -6.22 2.10 7.93
C THR A 16 -4.78 2.55 7.84
N THR A 17 -3.97 2.15 8.81
CA THR A 17 -2.52 2.24 8.75
C THR A 17 -1.93 0.86 8.99
N ALA A 18 -1.01 0.42 8.13
CA ALA A 18 -0.30 -0.83 8.29
C ALA A 18 1.19 -0.64 8.06
N VAL A 19 2.00 -1.38 8.81
CA VAL A 19 3.45 -1.37 8.70
C VAL A 19 3.93 -2.77 8.33
N TYR A 20 4.69 -2.87 7.25
CA TYR A 20 5.27 -4.11 6.75
C TYR A 20 6.78 -3.98 6.62
N GLN A 21 7.50 -5.05 6.85
CA GLN A 21 8.94 -5.10 6.63
C GLN A 21 9.27 -6.09 5.51
N ALA A 22 10.08 -5.62 4.57
CA ALA A 22 10.69 -6.38 3.49
C ALA A 22 12.20 -6.49 3.79
N PRO A 23 12.62 -7.43 4.67
CA PRO A 23 13.99 -7.48 5.18
C PRO A 23 15.04 -7.80 4.10
N GLN A 24 14.69 -8.52 3.04
CA GLN A 24 15.66 -8.87 1.99
C GLN A 24 15.97 -7.65 1.11
N ALA A 25 14.94 -6.93 0.66
CA ALA A 25 15.08 -5.64 0.00
C ALA A 25 15.58 -4.54 0.95
N GLY A 26 15.38 -4.69 2.26
CA GLY A 26 15.94 -3.83 3.30
C GLY A 26 15.13 -2.55 3.57
N PHE A 27 13.80 -2.62 3.50
CA PHE A 27 12.93 -1.49 3.82
C PHE A 27 11.70 -1.85 4.65
N GLU A 28 11.17 -0.85 5.34
CA GLU A 28 9.86 -0.83 5.98
C GLU A 28 8.89 -0.04 5.12
N ALA A 29 7.70 -0.58 4.87
CA ALA A 29 6.61 0.09 4.19
C ALA A 29 5.54 0.47 5.21
N VAL A 30 5.32 1.78 5.38
CA VAL A 30 4.18 2.32 6.12
C VAL A 30 3.10 2.69 5.11
N VAL A 31 1.96 2.00 5.14
CA VAL A 31 0.86 2.20 4.20
C VAL A 31 -0.33 2.77 4.93
N THR A 32 -0.90 3.85 4.39
CA THR A 32 -2.07 4.53 4.94
C THR A 32 -3.15 4.64 3.89
N ALA A 33 -4.39 4.40 4.28
CA ALA A 33 -5.55 4.56 3.40
C ALA A 33 -6.73 5.05 4.22
N ALA A 34 -7.41 6.08 3.71
CA ALA A 34 -8.62 6.60 4.30
C ALA A 34 -9.65 6.84 3.20
N GLY A 35 -10.92 6.63 3.52
CA GLY A 35 -11.98 6.80 2.54
C GLY A 35 -13.37 6.52 3.09
N SER A 36 -14.35 6.50 2.18
CA SER A 36 -15.70 6.05 2.51
C SER A 36 -16.35 5.33 1.33
N PHE A 37 -16.93 4.15 1.58
CA PHE A 37 -17.58 3.33 0.57
C PHE A 37 -18.96 2.86 1.05
N SER A 38 -19.83 2.44 0.12
CA SER A 38 -21.16 1.90 0.48
C SER A 38 -21.00 0.66 1.34
N THR A 39 -21.85 0.46 2.34
CA THR A 39 -21.89 -0.76 3.15
C THR A 39 -22.20 -2.02 2.34
N ASP A 40 -22.67 -1.87 1.11
CA ASP A 40 -22.92 -2.98 0.17
C ASP A 40 -21.64 -3.59 -0.39
N TYR A 41 -20.50 -2.89 -0.25
CA TYR A 41 -19.20 -3.39 -0.66
C TYR A 41 -18.38 -3.88 0.54
N ASP A 42 -17.66 -4.97 0.33
CA ASP A 42 -16.70 -5.49 1.31
C ASP A 42 -15.34 -4.76 1.26
N LEU A 43 -15.00 -4.17 0.12
CA LEU A 43 -13.77 -3.42 -0.15
C LEU A 43 -14.12 -2.09 -0.81
N ASN A 44 -13.25 -1.09 -0.67
CA ASN A 44 -13.38 0.15 -1.42
C ASN A 44 -13.18 -0.12 -2.92
N PRO A 45 -14.15 0.15 -3.82
CA PRO A 45 -14.01 -0.15 -5.25
C PRO A 45 -12.94 0.71 -5.95
N ILE A 46 -12.55 1.84 -5.37
CA ILE A 46 -11.48 2.70 -5.89
C ILE A 46 -10.41 2.82 -4.81
N PRO A 47 -9.33 2.01 -4.89
CA PRO A 47 -8.29 2.03 -3.88
C PRO A 47 -7.58 3.38 -3.91
N THR A 48 -7.51 4.04 -2.76
CA THR A 48 -6.76 5.27 -2.59
C THR A 48 -5.95 5.21 -1.31
N GLY A 49 -4.76 5.82 -1.31
CA GLY A 49 -3.90 5.84 -0.15
C GLY A 49 -2.50 6.31 -0.47
N GLN A 50 -1.61 6.13 0.49
CA GLN A 50 -0.19 6.44 0.37
C GLN A 50 0.64 5.33 1.01
N ALA A 51 1.84 5.09 0.49
CA ALA A 51 2.84 4.26 1.14
C ALA A 51 4.17 5.01 1.23
N THR A 52 4.85 4.89 2.36
CA THR A 52 6.21 5.39 2.54
C THR A 52 7.14 4.20 2.77
N LEU A 53 8.13 4.03 1.90
CA LEU A 53 9.16 3.01 2.02
C LEU A 53 10.41 3.65 2.60
N THR A 54 10.81 3.21 3.79
CA THR A 54 11.97 3.73 4.53
C THR A 54 13.01 2.61 4.69
N PRO A 55 14.31 2.86 4.46
CA PRO A 55 15.34 1.85 4.71
C PRO A 55 15.30 1.33 6.16
N LEU A 56 15.48 0.01 6.35
CA LEU A 56 15.51 -0.63 7.69
C LEU A 56 16.83 -0.42 8.45
N ASP A 57 17.92 -0.20 7.71
CA ASP A 57 19.27 -0.07 8.24
C ASP A 57 19.81 1.36 8.00
N ASP A 58 21.00 1.66 8.52
CA ASP A 58 21.78 2.89 8.26
C ASP A 58 22.33 2.96 6.81
N ARG A 59 21.68 2.26 5.88
CA ARG A 59 22.00 2.32 4.45
C ARG A 59 21.62 3.71 3.96
N GLN A 60 22.53 4.36 3.24
CA GLN A 60 22.27 5.62 2.55
C GLN A 60 21.38 5.39 1.31
N LEU A 61 20.19 4.84 1.54
CA LEU A 61 19.15 4.66 0.55
C LEU A 61 18.07 5.71 0.76
N PRO A 62 17.42 6.17 -0.31
CA PRO A 62 16.41 7.19 -0.25
C PRO A 62 15.10 6.63 0.34
N THR A 63 14.30 7.54 0.91
CA THR A 63 12.90 7.28 1.22
C THR A 63 12.08 7.37 -0.06
N ILE A 64 11.16 6.44 -0.25
CA ILE A 64 10.23 6.46 -1.40
C ILE A 64 8.84 6.75 -0.88
N THR A 65 8.18 7.75 -1.45
CA THR A 65 6.76 8.01 -1.21
C THR A 65 5.97 7.58 -2.43
N LEU A 66 4.92 6.79 -2.21
CA LEU A 66 3.95 6.33 -3.20
C LEU A 66 2.59 6.92 -2.86
N GLU A 67 1.89 7.44 -3.86
CA GLU A 67 0.52 7.92 -3.77
C GLU A 67 -0.34 7.19 -4.79
N PHE A 68 -1.48 6.68 -4.32
CA PHE A 68 -2.43 5.91 -5.09
C PHE A 68 -3.71 6.76 -5.26
N PRO A 69 -3.86 7.48 -6.38
CA PRO A 69 -5.09 8.23 -6.67
C PRO A 69 -6.24 7.32 -7.13
N GLY A 70 -5.95 6.05 -7.44
CA GLY A 70 -6.88 5.04 -7.93
C GLY A 70 -6.18 3.70 -8.15
N ASN A 71 -6.75 2.86 -9.02
CA ASN A 71 -6.24 1.50 -9.30
C ASN A 71 -5.38 1.38 -10.57
N GLU A 72 -5.15 2.45 -11.32
CA GLU A 72 -4.48 2.40 -12.64
C GLU A 72 -3.07 2.98 -12.63
N THR A 73 -2.75 3.84 -11.66
CA THR A 73 -1.48 4.55 -11.60
C THR A 73 -0.99 4.69 -10.17
N VAL A 74 0.33 4.81 -10.03
CA VAL A 74 1.01 5.23 -8.82
C VAL A 74 1.81 6.48 -9.13
N HIS A 75 1.65 7.51 -8.31
CA HIS A 75 2.58 8.65 -8.29
C HIS A 75 3.66 8.33 -7.27
N TYR A 76 4.92 8.54 -7.61
CA TYR A 76 6.02 8.26 -6.69
C TYR A 76 7.04 9.37 -6.67
N GLN A 77 7.72 9.47 -5.54
CA GLN A 77 8.82 10.41 -5.32
C GLN A 77 9.94 9.71 -4.54
N ILE A 78 11.19 9.92 -4.94
CA ILE A 78 12.37 9.37 -4.29
C ILE A 78 13.11 10.53 -3.62
N ASP A 79 13.09 10.59 -2.30
CA ASP A 79 13.50 11.75 -1.50
C ASP A 79 12.92 13.07 -2.05
N SER A 80 13.79 13.99 -2.48
CA SER A 80 13.44 15.30 -3.03
C SER A 80 13.49 15.33 -4.55
N SER A 81 13.52 14.17 -5.23
CA SER A 81 13.44 14.11 -6.69
C SER A 81 12.11 14.69 -7.19
N PRO A 82 12.02 15.11 -8.46
CA PRO A 82 10.73 15.37 -9.07
C PRO A 82 9.81 14.14 -8.98
N PRO A 83 8.51 14.31 -8.69
CA PRO A 83 7.55 13.21 -8.74
C PRO A 83 7.43 12.64 -10.16
N ALA A 84 7.15 11.35 -10.25
CA ALA A 84 6.92 10.63 -11.49
C ALA A 84 5.73 9.67 -11.36
N THR A 85 5.26 9.13 -12.48
CA THR A 85 4.08 8.26 -12.54
C THR A 85 4.41 6.97 -13.26
N LEU A 86 3.92 5.85 -12.73
CA LEU A 86 3.95 4.55 -13.40
C LEU A 86 2.55 3.91 -13.42
N PRO A 87 2.30 2.97 -14.35
CA PRO A 87 1.11 2.13 -14.30
C PRO A 87 1.04 1.35 -12.98
N TRP A 88 -0.16 1.17 -12.46
CA TRP A 88 -0.43 0.38 -11.26
C TRP A 88 -1.67 -0.50 -11.48
N GLY A 89 -1.87 -1.49 -10.62
CA GLY A 89 -2.95 -2.48 -10.72
C GLY A 89 -2.47 -3.85 -11.17
N SER A 90 -3.41 -4.80 -11.28
CA SER A 90 -3.20 -6.26 -11.26
C SER A 90 -2.08 -6.84 -12.12
N LEU A 91 -1.75 -6.22 -13.26
CA LEU A 91 -0.68 -6.69 -14.17
C LEU A 91 0.62 -5.89 -14.04
N ASN A 92 0.60 -4.72 -13.40
CA ASN A 92 1.68 -3.73 -13.43
C ASN A 92 2.29 -3.41 -12.07
N SER A 93 1.57 -3.64 -10.96
CA SER A 93 2.01 -3.18 -9.64
C SER A 93 3.38 -3.74 -9.24
N GLN A 94 3.61 -5.04 -9.46
CA GLN A 94 4.87 -5.69 -9.10
C GLN A 94 6.05 -5.15 -9.92
N SER A 95 5.90 -5.05 -11.24
CA SER A 95 6.97 -4.56 -12.12
C SER A 95 7.26 -3.08 -11.88
N SER A 96 6.22 -2.29 -11.60
CA SER A 96 6.36 -0.86 -11.31
C SER A 96 7.02 -0.62 -9.95
N LEU A 97 6.64 -1.40 -8.92
CA LEU A 97 7.33 -1.32 -7.63
C LEU A 97 8.80 -1.72 -7.74
N GLN A 98 9.10 -2.81 -8.46
CA GLN A 98 10.47 -3.22 -8.71
C GLN A 98 11.26 -2.10 -9.41
N GLN A 99 10.71 -1.49 -10.46
CA GLN A 99 11.35 -0.39 -11.18
C GLN A 99 11.64 0.81 -10.27
N ILE A 100 10.69 1.20 -9.40
CA ILE A 100 10.88 2.30 -8.46
C ILE A 100 12.01 2.00 -7.47
N LEU A 101 12.05 0.77 -6.93
CA LEU A 101 13.09 0.31 -6.00
C LEU A 101 14.47 0.30 -6.67
N GLU A 102 14.58 -0.21 -7.90
CA GLU A 102 15.81 -0.22 -8.69
C GLU A 102 16.30 1.22 -8.96
N GLN A 103 15.40 2.12 -9.34
CA GLN A 103 15.71 3.53 -9.56
C GLN A 103 16.19 4.24 -8.28
N ALA A 104 15.64 3.85 -7.13
CA ALA A 104 16.05 4.32 -5.81
C ALA A 104 17.35 3.66 -5.31
N GLY A 105 17.93 2.72 -6.06
CA GLY A 105 19.18 2.06 -5.71
C GLY A 105 19.05 0.92 -4.70
N TYR A 106 17.82 0.47 -4.41
CA TYR A 106 17.61 -0.74 -3.61
C TYR A 106 18.13 -1.96 -4.37
N GLN A 107 18.84 -2.83 -3.64
CA GLN A 107 19.43 -4.06 -4.16
C GLN A 107 18.79 -5.28 -3.48
N ASN A 108 19.10 -6.49 -3.97
CA ASN A 108 18.56 -7.75 -3.45
C ASN A 108 17.02 -7.86 -3.55
N LEU A 109 16.45 -7.34 -4.65
CA LEU A 109 15.02 -7.40 -4.91
C LEU A 109 14.61 -8.82 -5.30
N ILE A 110 14.02 -9.55 -4.36
CA ILE A 110 13.54 -10.92 -4.58
C ILE A 110 12.09 -10.88 -5.04
N ALA A 111 11.79 -11.48 -6.20
CA ALA A 111 10.46 -11.44 -6.81
C ALA A 111 9.31 -11.81 -5.86
N GLY A 112 9.51 -12.80 -4.98
CA GLY A 112 8.51 -13.21 -3.98
C GLY A 112 8.21 -12.13 -2.93
N GLU A 113 9.25 -11.44 -2.43
CA GLU A 113 9.09 -10.36 -1.46
C GLU A 113 8.41 -9.13 -2.11
N ILE A 114 8.81 -8.79 -3.35
CA ILE A 114 8.17 -7.69 -4.10
C ILE A 114 6.70 -8.00 -4.38
N ALA A 115 6.36 -9.24 -4.71
CA ALA A 115 4.98 -9.66 -4.90
C ALA A 115 4.17 -9.52 -3.59
N GLU A 116 4.70 -9.99 -2.46
CA GLU A 116 4.03 -9.91 -1.17
C GLU A 116 3.82 -8.47 -0.69
N ILE A 117 4.85 -7.62 -0.77
CA ILE A 117 4.72 -6.23 -0.36
C ILE A 117 3.75 -5.45 -1.26
N THR A 118 3.70 -5.78 -2.56
CA THR A 118 2.72 -5.20 -3.50
C THR A 118 1.30 -5.57 -3.08
N MET A 119 1.05 -6.86 -2.82
CA MET A 119 -0.25 -7.32 -2.31
C MET A 119 -0.61 -6.68 -0.97
N ALA A 120 0.38 -6.44 -0.10
CA ALA A 120 0.20 -5.76 1.18
C ALA A 120 -0.25 -4.31 1.01
N ILE A 121 0.45 -3.55 0.17
CA ILE A 121 0.12 -2.17 -0.17
C ILE A 121 -1.29 -2.10 -0.76
N GLU A 122 -1.59 -2.93 -1.76
CA GLU A 122 -2.91 -2.98 -2.39
C GLU A 122 -4.00 -3.35 -1.37
N GLY A 123 -3.77 -4.37 -0.54
CA GLY A 123 -4.71 -4.77 0.51
C GLY A 123 -5.11 -3.61 1.42
N VAL A 124 -4.17 -2.74 1.78
CA VAL A 124 -4.46 -1.55 2.60
C VAL A 124 -5.27 -0.51 1.84
N THR A 125 -4.94 -0.23 0.58
CA THR A 125 -5.65 0.79 -0.21
C THR A 125 -7.09 0.42 -0.52
N TYR A 126 -7.42 -0.88 -0.57
CA TYR A 126 -8.80 -1.39 -0.64
C TYR A 126 -9.57 -1.30 0.69
N GLY A 127 -8.92 -0.93 1.80
CA GLY A 127 -9.53 -0.72 3.11
C GLY A 127 -9.37 -1.89 4.09
N PRO A 128 -10.01 -1.84 5.28
CA PRO A 128 -9.68 -2.70 6.42
C PRO A 128 -9.71 -4.20 6.12
N LYS A 129 -10.68 -4.68 5.34
CA LYS A 129 -10.78 -6.10 4.98
C LYS A 129 -9.65 -6.57 4.05
N GLY A 130 -9.10 -5.69 3.21
CA GLY A 130 -7.99 -6.03 2.32
C GLY A 130 -6.66 -6.22 3.06
N THR A 131 -6.53 -5.67 4.27
CA THR A 131 -5.31 -5.85 5.10
C THR A 131 -5.15 -7.23 5.73
N LEU A 132 -6.20 -8.05 5.73
CA LEU A 132 -6.24 -9.32 6.46
C LEU A 132 -5.53 -10.49 5.74
N GLY A 133 -5.19 -10.34 4.47
CA GLY A 133 -4.55 -11.37 3.64
C GLY A 133 -3.02 -11.32 3.55
N PRO A 134 -2.37 -10.16 3.37
CA PRO A 134 -0.95 -10.09 2.99
C PRO A 134 0.07 -10.29 4.13
N GLY A 135 -0.34 -10.20 5.40
CA GLY A 135 0.55 -10.35 6.57
C GLY A 135 0.92 -11.80 6.96
N LYS A 136 0.56 -12.79 6.16
CA LYS A 136 0.92 -14.22 6.32
C LYS A 136 1.85 -14.71 5.21
N GLY A 137 2.60 -13.80 4.61
CA GLY A 137 3.58 -14.09 3.57
C GLY A 137 4.79 -14.87 4.08
N ASN A 138 5.55 -15.46 3.17
CA ASN A 138 6.80 -16.15 3.45
C ASN A 138 8.00 -15.18 3.52
N PHE A 139 7.84 -13.96 3.00
CA PHE A 139 8.95 -13.01 2.78
C PHE A 139 8.79 -11.71 3.56
N ILE A 140 7.57 -11.19 3.75
CA ILE A 140 7.34 -9.96 4.52
C ILE A 140 6.78 -10.22 5.92
N THR A 141 7.06 -9.32 6.86
CA THR A 141 6.49 -9.34 8.21
C THR A 141 5.53 -8.17 8.41
N ALA A 142 4.30 -8.44 8.83
CA ALA A 142 3.39 -7.39 9.30
C ALA A 142 3.76 -7.00 10.74
N VAL A 143 4.17 -5.74 10.93
CA VAL A 143 4.59 -5.20 12.23
C VAL A 143 3.40 -4.65 13.01
N SER A 144 2.51 -3.92 12.34
CA SER A 144 1.29 -3.40 12.95
C SER A 144 0.21 -3.15 11.90
N VAL A 145 -1.06 -3.29 12.30
CA VAL A 145 -2.23 -2.92 11.50
C VAL A 145 -3.24 -2.25 12.43
N VAL A 146 -3.59 -1.02 12.14
CA VAL A 146 -4.56 -0.22 12.89
C VAL A 146 -5.70 0.17 11.96
N ASN A 147 -6.93 -0.16 12.37
CA ASN A 147 -8.16 0.12 11.63
C ASN A 147 -9.10 0.95 12.52
N HIS A 148 -9.60 2.07 11.99
CA HIS A 148 -10.57 2.95 12.63
C HIS A 148 -11.81 3.15 11.74
#